data_AF-A0A9P1D359-F1
#
_entry.id   AF-A0A9P1D359-F1
#
_cell.length_a   1.000
_cell.length_b   1.000
_cell.length_c   1.000
_cell.angle_alpha   90.00
_cell.angle_beta   90.00
_cell.angle_gamma   90.00
#
_symmetry.space_group_name_H-M   'P 1'
#
loop_
_entity.id
_entity.type
_entity.pdbx_description
1 polymer ?
#
loop_
_entity_poly.entity_id
_entity_poly.type
_entity_poly.pdbx_seq_one_letter_code
_entity_poly.pdbx_strand_id
1 'polypeptide(L)'
;MLLAVLLTLWTEPATYARACEVQPIQWMEFFAGKAEATKMFRSHQFRTGRLDINYMQPKPNGMNPMDLCSDAGMGLAISSVLLGDYVNGWVAHFGLKCSTFSTMNCGTSGRTPCTPCGNWEFPSVLEGNLLASRVILLLCLAVCVNATILLEQPSNSLLEYYPRFRDFLQMLMNIGGSNAVHRIDWWMALYGGPTPKRHFCYSNSPGIARLNLGQLRSWTQKIRAVDAAGGDRVRTVQKYHDKQGRLRYKGAAGLKPSENYPPGFGEKLVKIFQELITLKQGMPTLPDPVPDAKDFFSSMSYDDNWQDADVVSVVHWLRGGRDLAIPEEWRKLLPEKL
;
A
#
# COMPACT_ATOMS: atom_id res chain seq x y z
N MET A 1 2.22 10.13 -14.11
CA MET A 1 2.86 8.90 -13.57
C MET A 1 3.95 8.35 -14.47
N LEU A 2 3.69 8.07 -15.75
CA LEU A 2 4.70 7.48 -16.64
C LEU A 2 5.98 8.32 -16.73
N LEU A 3 5.85 9.64 -16.72
CA LEU A 3 7.00 10.55 -16.63
C LEU A 3 7.83 10.33 -15.34
N ALA A 4 7.19 10.15 -14.19
CA ALA A 4 7.89 9.85 -12.94
C ALA A 4 8.60 8.48 -13.04
N VAL A 5 7.95 7.47 -13.62
CA VAL A 5 8.54 6.15 -13.86
C VAL A 5 9.79 6.24 -14.74
N LEU A 6 9.71 6.93 -15.87
CA LEU A 6 10.84 7.11 -16.78
C LEU A 6 11.99 7.86 -16.10
N LEU A 7 11.68 8.95 -15.41
CA LEU A 7 12.68 9.72 -14.67
C LEU A 7 13.34 8.87 -13.57
N THR A 8 12.58 8.04 -12.87
CA THR A 8 13.10 7.06 -11.91
C THR A 8 14.05 6.06 -12.56
N LEU A 9 13.71 5.53 -13.74
CA LEU A 9 14.60 4.63 -14.49
C LEU A 9 15.90 5.32 -14.94
N TRP A 10 15.84 6.63 -15.21
CA TRP A 10 17.00 7.40 -15.65
C TRP A 10 17.80 8.05 -14.52
N THR A 11 17.33 8.03 -13.27
CA THR A 11 18.06 8.65 -12.14
C THR A 11 19.28 7.86 -11.71
N GLU A 12 19.39 6.60 -12.12
CA GLU A 12 20.61 5.82 -11.97
C GLU A 12 20.72 4.77 -13.09
N PRO A 13 21.53 5.02 -14.14
CA PRO A 13 21.94 3.96 -15.07
C PRO A 13 22.62 2.79 -14.34
N ALA A 14 23.27 3.07 -13.21
CA ALA A 14 23.82 2.07 -12.30
C ALA A 14 22.74 1.30 -11.52
N THR A 15 21.53 1.83 -11.30
CA THR A 15 20.41 1.10 -10.70
C THR A 15 19.78 0.17 -11.72
N TYR A 16 19.71 0.52 -13.01
CA TYR A 16 19.24 -0.44 -14.04
C TYR A 16 20.31 -1.51 -14.32
N ALA A 17 21.58 -1.11 -14.46
CA ALA A 17 22.69 -2.06 -14.59
C ALA A 17 22.86 -2.93 -13.34
N ARG A 18 22.73 -2.36 -12.12
CA ARG A 18 22.64 -3.15 -10.89
C ARG A 18 21.32 -3.88 -10.77
N ALA A 19 20.19 -3.45 -11.32
CA ALA A 19 18.94 -4.22 -11.31
C ALA A 19 19.08 -5.47 -12.18
N CYS A 20 19.87 -5.40 -13.25
CA CYS A 20 20.28 -6.59 -13.99
C CYS A 20 21.17 -7.53 -13.15
N GLU A 21 21.94 -7.01 -12.18
CA GLU A 21 22.77 -7.80 -11.25
C GLU A 21 22.04 -8.21 -9.94
N VAL A 22 21.07 -7.41 -9.52
CA VAL A 22 20.32 -7.53 -8.27
C VAL A 22 19.12 -8.40 -8.59
N GLN A 23 19.13 -9.60 -8.01
CA GLN A 23 17.98 -10.50 -8.15
C GLN A 23 16.68 -9.78 -7.75
N PRO A 24 15.62 -9.92 -8.59
CA PRO A 24 14.40 -9.15 -8.45
C PRO A 24 13.64 -9.47 -7.17
N ILE A 25 12.81 -8.52 -6.73
CA ILE A 25 12.02 -8.62 -5.49
C ILE A 25 10.81 -9.51 -5.73
N GLN A 26 10.63 -10.51 -4.87
CA GLN A 26 9.47 -11.40 -4.89
C GLN A 26 8.38 -10.93 -3.92
N TRP A 27 8.76 -10.25 -2.83
CA TRP A 27 7.85 -9.71 -1.82
C TRP A 27 8.24 -8.28 -1.43
N MET A 28 7.32 -7.33 -1.58
CA MET A 28 7.50 -5.96 -1.11
C MET A 28 6.41 -5.60 -0.09
N GLU A 29 6.83 -5.17 1.10
CA GLU A 29 5.91 -4.71 2.17
C GLU A 29 5.99 -3.20 2.34
N PHE A 30 4.95 -2.48 1.90
CA PHE A 30 4.77 -1.06 2.18
C PHE A 30 4.02 -0.87 3.51
N PHE A 31 4.46 0.12 4.28
CA PHE A 31 3.99 0.37 5.67
C PHE A 31 4.29 -0.80 6.60
N ALA A 32 5.50 -1.34 6.48
CA ALA A 32 5.84 -2.62 7.08
C ALA A 32 5.81 -2.63 8.62
N GLY A 33 5.91 -1.48 9.30
CA GLY A 33 5.95 -1.40 10.76
C GLY A 33 7.09 -2.24 11.34
N LYS A 34 6.78 -3.41 11.90
CA LYS A 34 7.78 -4.39 12.37
C LYS A 34 8.28 -5.36 11.29
N ALA A 35 7.74 -5.29 10.08
CA ALA A 35 8.06 -6.13 8.92
C ALA A 35 7.93 -7.62 9.21
N GLU A 36 6.90 -8.02 9.96
CA GLU A 36 6.71 -9.42 10.35
C GLU A 36 6.43 -10.30 9.12
N ALA A 37 5.65 -9.83 8.15
CA ALA A 37 5.45 -10.58 6.90
C ALA A 37 6.76 -10.71 6.12
N THR A 38 7.49 -9.61 5.91
CA THR A 38 8.82 -9.62 5.28
C THR A 38 9.80 -10.57 5.97
N LYS A 39 9.82 -10.64 7.31
CA LYS A 39 10.68 -11.57 8.06
C LYS A 39 10.34 -13.03 7.73
N MET A 40 9.04 -13.38 7.63
CA MET A 40 8.61 -14.74 7.28
C MET A 40 8.96 -15.10 5.84
N PHE A 41 8.83 -14.17 4.89
CA PHE A 41 9.31 -14.40 3.52
C PHE A 41 10.82 -14.61 3.47
N ARG A 42 11.58 -13.80 4.20
CA ARG A 42 13.04 -13.93 4.26
C ARG A 42 13.49 -15.26 4.88
N SER A 43 12.79 -15.77 5.91
CA SER A 43 13.12 -17.07 6.51
C SER A 43 12.88 -18.23 5.54
N HIS A 44 12.06 -18.03 4.52
CA HIS A 44 11.83 -18.96 3.41
C HIS A 44 12.65 -18.62 2.16
N GLN A 45 13.73 -17.85 2.31
CA GLN A 45 14.69 -17.51 1.26
C GLN A 45 14.13 -16.70 0.09
N PHE A 46 12.95 -16.08 0.25
CA PHE A 46 12.45 -15.13 -0.75
C PHE A 46 13.25 -13.83 -0.76
N ARG A 47 13.34 -13.21 -1.93
CA ARG A 47 13.88 -11.86 -2.08
C ARG A 47 12.83 -10.84 -1.64
N THR A 48 13.16 -10.07 -0.61
CA THR A 48 12.19 -9.17 0.05
C THR A 48 12.64 -7.72 0.09
N GLY A 49 11.72 -6.79 -0.12
CA GLY A 49 11.85 -5.37 0.22
C GLY A 49 10.83 -4.94 1.28
N ARG A 50 11.12 -3.83 1.98
CA ARG A 50 10.19 -3.22 2.94
C ARG A 50 10.37 -1.72 2.98
N LEU A 51 9.27 -0.98 3.09
CA LEU A 51 9.27 0.48 3.18
C LEU A 51 8.39 0.91 4.36
N ASP A 52 8.97 1.69 5.27
CA ASP A 52 8.27 2.28 6.40
C ASP A 52 9.04 3.49 6.93
N ILE A 53 8.32 4.56 7.26
CA ILE A 53 8.90 5.81 7.78
C ILE A 53 9.79 5.60 9.02
N ASN A 54 9.57 4.52 9.78
CA ASN A 54 10.35 4.19 10.97
C ASN A 54 11.75 3.63 10.66
N TYR A 55 12.06 3.27 9.41
CA TYR A 55 13.32 2.62 9.04
C TYR A 55 14.45 3.58 8.66
N MET A 56 14.13 4.84 8.38
CA MET A 56 15.13 5.86 8.11
C MET A 56 14.69 7.16 8.77
N GLN A 57 15.66 7.89 9.33
CA GLN A 57 15.44 9.26 9.79
C GLN A 57 15.82 10.23 8.68
N PRO A 58 15.13 11.37 8.55
CA PRO A 58 15.57 12.41 7.63
C PRO A 58 16.98 12.87 8.00
N LYS A 59 17.82 13.11 7.00
CA LYS A 59 19.08 13.85 7.21
C LYS A 59 18.74 15.28 7.64
N PRO A 60 19.64 16.02 8.32
CA PRO A 60 19.44 17.44 8.56
C PRO A 60 19.11 18.17 7.24
N ASN A 61 17.97 18.89 7.21
CA ASN A 61 17.43 19.56 6.03
C ASN A 61 17.06 18.65 4.84
N GLY A 62 17.02 17.34 5.04
CA GLY A 62 16.62 16.35 4.04
C GLY A 62 15.20 15.83 4.26
N MET A 63 14.60 15.31 3.19
CA MET A 63 13.35 14.54 3.30
C MET A 63 13.68 13.12 3.80
N ASN A 64 12.72 12.48 4.48
CA ASN A 64 12.82 11.08 4.82
C ASN A 64 12.51 10.24 3.56
N PRO A 65 13.47 9.49 2.98
CA PRO A 65 13.20 8.71 1.77
C PRO A 65 12.30 7.50 2.02
N MET A 66 11.91 7.23 3.26
CA MET A 66 10.90 6.22 3.60
C MET A 66 9.51 6.81 3.88
N ASP A 67 9.37 8.14 3.81
CA ASP A 67 8.07 8.82 3.93
C ASP A 67 7.41 8.92 2.56
N LEU A 68 6.37 8.13 2.34
CA LEU A 68 5.66 8.10 1.07
C LEU A 68 4.93 9.42 0.73
N CYS A 69 4.67 10.28 1.72
CA CYS A 69 4.14 11.62 1.48
C CYS A 69 5.21 12.61 0.99
N SER A 70 6.50 12.27 1.10
CA SER A 70 7.60 13.06 0.54
C SER A 70 7.92 12.65 -0.90
N ASP A 71 8.47 13.57 -1.69
CA ASP A 71 8.82 13.27 -3.08
C ASP A 71 9.93 12.23 -3.18
N ALA A 72 10.91 12.30 -2.28
CA ALA A 72 11.97 11.30 -2.17
C ALA A 72 11.41 9.90 -1.86
N GLY A 73 10.46 9.80 -0.94
CA GLY A 73 9.86 8.51 -0.59
C GLY A 73 8.92 7.95 -1.65
N MET A 74 8.19 8.81 -2.37
CA MET A 74 7.45 8.37 -3.55
C MET A 74 8.39 7.89 -4.67
N GLY A 75 9.49 8.59 -4.92
CA GLY A 75 10.53 8.15 -5.85
C GLY A 75 11.10 6.77 -5.48
N LEU A 76 11.48 6.58 -4.21
CA LEU A 76 11.96 5.28 -3.72
C LEU A 76 10.90 4.16 -3.85
N ALA A 77 9.64 4.49 -3.58
CA ALA A 77 8.55 3.52 -3.71
C ALA A 77 8.31 3.11 -5.17
N ILE A 78 8.37 4.05 -6.12
CA ILE A 78 8.32 3.77 -7.56
C ILE A 78 9.48 2.84 -7.94
N SER A 79 10.72 3.16 -7.56
CA SER A 79 11.87 2.30 -7.83
C SER A 79 11.68 0.89 -7.28
N SER A 80 11.15 0.78 -6.05
CA SER A 80 10.92 -0.51 -5.39
C SER A 80 9.89 -1.36 -6.14
N VAL A 81 8.85 -0.76 -6.71
CA VAL A 81 7.87 -1.46 -7.55
C VAL A 81 8.51 -1.93 -8.85
N LEU A 82 9.35 -1.10 -9.48
CA LEU A 82 10.03 -1.44 -10.74
C LEU A 82 11.09 -2.55 -10.57
N LEU A 83 11.57 -2.81 -9.36
CA LEU A 83 12.49 -3.90 -9.02
C LEU A 83 11.78 -5.25 -8.77
N GLY A 84 10.45 -5.31 -8.91
CA GLY A 84 9.68 -6.54 -8.77
C GLY A 84 10.03 -7.59 -9.82
N ASP A 85 9.90 -8.88 -9.48
CA ASP A 85 10.07 -10.00 -10.41
C ASP A 85 8.92 -10.06 -11.41
N TYR A 86 8.97 -9.21 -12.42
CA TYR A 86 7.94 -9.12 -13.45
C TYR A 86 7.88 -10.38 -14.34
N VAL A 87 8.92 -11.21 -14.35
CA VAL A 87 8.99 -12.44 -15.16
C VAL A 87 8.21 -13.57 -14.49
N ASN A 88 8.52 -13.86 -13.22
CA ASN A 88 7.87 -14.95 -12.49
C ASN A 88 6.62 -14.50 -11.72
N GLY A 89 6.43 -13.19 -11.59
CA GLY A 89 5.42 -12.58 -10.74
C GLY A 89 5.93 -12.40 -9.30
N TRP A 90 5.37 -11.39 -8.64
CA TRP A 90 5.75 -11.00 -7.28
C TRP A 90 4.54 -10.45 -6.54
N VAL A 91 4.68 -10.17 -5.24
CA VAL A 91 3.60 -9.62 -4.41
C VAL A 91 3.98 -8.26 -3.84
N ALA A 92 3.10 -7.29 -4.05
CA ALA A 92 3.16 -5.96 -3.47
C ALA A 92 2.08 -5.82 -2.39
N HIS A 93 2.48 -5.82 -1.13
CA HIS A 93 1.58 -5.73 0.02
C HIS A 93 1.59 -4.32 0.62
N PHE A 94 0.41 -3.74 0.78
CA PHE A 94 0.18 -2.39 1.28
C PHE A 94 -0.69 -2.44 2.53
N GLY A 95 -0.08 -2.22 3.70
CA GLY A 95 -0.77 -2.01 4.97
C GLY A 95 -1.08 -0.54 5.23
N LEU A 96 -1.80 0.13 4.32
CA LEU A 96 -1.99 1.59 4.39
C LEU A 96 -2.47 2.02 5.79
N LYS A 97 -1.81 3.04 6.35
CA LYS A 97 -2.03 3.52 7.71
C LYS A 97 -3.52 3.73 8.01
N CYS A 98 -4.06 2.85 8.85
CA CYS A 98 -5.51 2.79 9.08
C CYS A 98 -6.07 3.99 9.85
N SER A 99 -5.22 4.77 10.54
CA SER A 99 -5.67 5.89 11.39
C SER A 99 -6.45 6.95 10.60
N THR A 100 -6.14 7.15 9.31
CA THR A 100 -6.77 8.19 8.50
C THR A 100 -8.18 7.80 8.07
N PHE A 101 -8.35 6.57 7.57
CA PHE A 101 -9.61 6.12 6.96
C PHE A 101 -10.48 5.27 7.88
N SER A 102 -10.03 4.94 9.11
CA SER A 102 -10.88 4.19 10.05
C SER A 102 -12.07 5.01 10.53
N THR A 103 -13.19 4.33 10.84
CA THR A 103 -14.37 4.99 11.42
C THR A 103 -14.11 5.69 12.75
N MET A 104 -13.06 5.29 13.49
CA MET A 104 -12.64 5.97 14.71
C MET A 104 -12.20 7.41 14.46
N ASN A 105 -11.75 7.73 13.25
CA ASN A 105 -11.31 9.06 12.86
C ASN A 105 -12.42 9.91 12.20
N CYS A 106 -13.63 9.37 11.97
CA CYS A 106 -14.72 10.13 11.31
C CYS A 106 -15.05 11.44 12.03
N GLY A 107 -15.04 11.45 13.37
CA GLY A 107 -15.38 12.64 14.14
C GLY A 107 -14.38 13.79 13.98
N THR A 108 -13.11 13.51 13.72
CA THR A 108 -12.07 14.52 13.53
C THR A 108 -11.85 14.81 12.04
N SER A 109 -11.84 13.78 11.20
CA SER A 109 -11.59 13.93 9.78
C SER A 109 -12.81 14.40 8.98
N GLY A 110 -14.03 14.31 9.52
CA GLY A 110 -15.26 14.57 8.77
C GLY A 110 -15.55 13.54 7.66
N ARG A 111 -14.80 12.42 7.61
CA ARG A 111 -14.99 11.39 6.60
C ARG A 111 -16.26 10.59 6.86
N THR A 112 -17.02 10.32 5.81
CA THR A 112 -18.15 9.39 5.79
C THR A 112 -18.15 8.63 4.47
N PRO A 113 -18.97 7.58 4.30
CA PRO A 113 -19.17 6.96 2.99
C PRO A 113 -19.56 7.95 1.86
N CYS A 114 -20.26 9.04 2.20
CA CYS A 114 -20.68 10.08 1.24
C CYS A 114 -19.65 11.22 1.10
N THR A 115 -18.76 11.36 2.08
CA THR A 115 -17.69 12.37 2.11
C THR A 115 -16.34 11.69 2.37
N PRO A 116 -15.92 10.74 1.52
CA PRO A 116 -14.77 9.88 1.80
C PRO A 116 -13.45 10.66 1.91
N CYS A 117 -13.36 11.85 1.30
CA CYS A 117 -12.19 12.74 1.36
C CYS A 117 -12.09 13.57 2.65
N GLY A 118 -13.15 13.64 3.46
CA GLY A 118 -13.18 14.35 4.74
C GLY A 118 -13.17 15.88 4.62
N ASN A 119 -12.87 16.55 5.73
CA ASN A 119 -12.69 18.00 5.82
C ASN A 119 -11.23 18.38 5.54
N TRP A 120 -11.02 19.11 4.44
CA TRP A 120 -9.71 19.53 3.93
C TRP A 120 -9.05 20.63 4.77
N GLU A 121 -9.77 21.26 5.70
CA GLU A 121 -9.20 22.24 6.63
C GLU A 121 -8.19 21.62 7.61
N PHE A 122 -8.21 20.29 7.79
CA PHE A 122 -7.28 19.59 8.67
C PHE A 122 -6.07 19.06 7.90
N PRO A 123 -4.83 19.46 8.27
CA PRO A 123 -3.61 18.97 7.62
C PRO A 123 -3.48 17.44 7.58
N SER A 124 -3.93 16.75 8.63
CA SER A 124 -3.93 15.28 8.68
C SER A 124 -4.88 14.62 7.68
N VAL A 125 -5.95 15.32 7.26
CA VAL A 125 -6.88 14.85 6.23
C VAL A 125 -6.25 15.01 4.86
N LEU A 126 -5.58 16.15 4.60
CA LEU A 126 -4.83 16.41 3.38
C LEU A 126 -3.70 15.39 3.17
N GLU A 127 -2.83 15.21 4.17
CA GLU A 127 -1.76 14.20 4.14
C GLU A 127 -2.34 12.79 3.95
N GLY A 128 -3.47 12.50 4.59
CA GLY A 128 -4.18 11.25 4.43
C GLY A 128 -4.71 10.98 3.02
N ASN A 129 -5.23 12.01 2.34
CA ASN A 129 -5.67 11.93 0.95
C ASN A 129 -4.46 11.74 0.02
N LEU A 130 -3.41 12.54 0.20
CA LEU A 130 -2.15 12.43 -0.54
C LEU A 130 -1.59 11.00 -0.47
N LEU A 131 -1.51 10.44 0.74
CA LEU A 131 -1.01 9.09 0.96
C LEU A 131 -1.86 8.03 0.27
N ALA A 132 -3.19 8.14 0.34
CA ALA A 132 -4.09 7.21 -0.32
C ALA A 132 -3.92 7.26 -1.85
N SER A 133 -3.92 8.44 -2.45
CA SER A 133 -3.74 8.62 -3.89
C SER A 133 -2.38 8.10 -4.37
N ARG A 134 -1.30 8.35 -3.61
CA ARG A 134 0.03 7.78 -3.92
C ARG A 134 0.06 6.26 -3.84
N VAL A 135 -0.59 5.66 -2.83
CA VAL A 135 -0.71 4.19 -2.75
C VAL A 135 -1.50 3.62 -3.92
N ILE A 136 -2.62 4.24 -4.29
CA ILE A 136 -3.43 3.78 -5.44
C ILE A 136 -2.62 3.87 -6.72
N LEU A 137 -1.81 4.91 -6.88
CA LEU A 137 -0.91 5.04 -8.02
C LEU A 137 0.15 3.93 -8.07
N LEU A 138 0.71 3.56 -6.91
CA LEU A 138 1.62 2.41 -6.81
C LEU A 138 0.93 1.08 -7.07
N LEU A 139 -0.35 0.91 -6.70
CA LEU A 139 -1.14 -0.27 -7.04
C LEU A 139 -1.32 -0.39 -8.56
N CYS A 140 -1.65 0.71 -9.25
CA CYS A 140 -1.71 0.76 -10.70
C CYS A 140 -0.37 0.33 -11.32
N LEU A 141 0.74 0.93 -10.86
CA LEU A 141 2.07 0.59 -11.36
C LEU A 141 2.42 -0.88 -11.12
N ALA A 142 2.17 -1.39 -9.91
CA ALA A 142 2.47 -2.77 -9.54
C ALA A 142 1.73 -3.76 -10.45
N VAL A 143 0.45 -3.51 -10.74
CA VAL A 143 -0.30 -4.31 -11.73
C VAL A 143 0.33 -4.19 -13.12
N CYS A 144 0.77 -3.01 -13.56
CA CYS A 144 1.46 -2.90 -14.86
C CYS A 144 2.77 -3.70 -14.93
N VAL A 145 3.43 -3.98 -13.80
CA VAL A 145 4.68 -4.75 -13.73
C VAL A 145 4.50 -6.18 -13.18
N ASN A 146 3.38 -6.82 -13.52
CA ASN A 146 3.11 -8.22 -13.22
C ASN A 146 3.00 -8.59 -11.71
N ALA A 147 2.68 -7.62 -10.85
CA ALA A 147 2.50 -7.88 -9.42
C ALA A 147 1.11 -8.44 -9.09
N THR A 148 1.08 -9.25 -8.04
CA THR A 148 -0.13 -9.46 -7.23
C THR A 148 -0.21 -8.36 -6.19
N ILE A 149 -1.30 -7.61 -6.15
CA ILE A 149 -1.49 -6.57 -5.14
C ILE A 149 -2.23 -7.14 -3.93
N LEU A 150 -1.84 -6.70 -2.74
CA LEU A 150 -2.59 -6.92 -1.50
C LEU A 150 -2.76 -5.57 -0.80
N LEU A 151 -3.95 -4.97 -0.86
CA LEU A 151 -4.27 -3.76 -0.10
C LEU A 151 -5.09 -4.13 1.12
N GLU A 152 -4.44 -4.16 2.28
CA GLU A 152 -5.03 -4.55 3.55
C GLU A 152 -5.53 -3.32 4.33
N GLN A 153 -6.71 -3.42 4.93
CA GLN A 153 -7.29 -2.44 5.82
C GLN A 153 -8.08 -3.10 6.97
N PRO A 154 -8.27 -2.41 8.12
CA PRO A 154 -9.23 -2.88 9.10
C PRO A 154 -10.66 -2.83 8.56
N SER A 155 -11.54 -3.70 9.06
CA SER A 155 -12.91 -3.85 8.53
C SER A 155 -13.82 -2.63 8.64
N ASN A 156 -13.40 -1.60 9.38
CA ASN A 156 -14.10 -0.34 9.53
C ASN A 156 -13.44 0.81 8.75
N SER A 157 -12.56 0.50 7.79
CA SER A 157 -11.94 1.50 6.93
C SER A 157 -12.95 2.04 5.91
N LEU A 158 -12.88 3.35 5.67
CA LEU A 158 -13.63 4.07 4.64
C LEU A 158 -12.89 4.15 3.30
N LEU A 159 -11.71 3.51 3.18
CA LEU A 159 -10.91 3.57 1.96
C LEU A 159 -11.66 3.04 0.72
N GLU A 160 -12.56 2.05 0.90
CA GLU A 160 -13.42 1.52 -0.18
C GLU A 160 -14.34 2.58 -0.82
N TYR A 161 -14.59 3.69 -0.12
CA TYR A 161 -15.38 4.80 -0.62
C TYR A 161 -14.52 5.88 -1.30
N TYR A 162 -13.19 5.80 -1.20
CA TYR A 162 -12.29 6.80 -1.76
C TYR A 162 -12.35 6.82 -3.30
N PRO A 163 -12.56 7.98 -3.95
CA PRO A 163 -12.85 8.04 -5.39
C PRO A 163 -11.82 7.32 -6.26
N ARG A 164 -10.53 7.65 -6.12
CA ARG A 164 -9.45 7.01 -6.90
C ARG A 164 -9.37 5.50 -6.67
N PHE A 165 -9.72 5.02 -5.48
CA PHE A 165 -9.70 3.59 -5.21
C PHE A 165 -10.84 2.88 -5.94
N ARG A 166 -12.02 3.50 -6.02
CA ARG A 166 -13.13 2.99 -6.84
C ARG A 166 -12.79 2.98 -8.33
N ASP A 167 -12.18 4.06 -8.81
CA ASP A 167 -11.71 4.14 -10.20
C ASP A 167 -10.72 3.02 -10.51
N PHE A 168 -9.79 2.76 -9.59
CA PHE A 168 -8.84 1.67 -9.69
C PHE A 168 -9.52 0.28 -9.74
N LEU A 169 -10.48 0.00 -8.85
CA LEU A 169 -11.22 -1.26 -8.87
C LEU A 169 -12.02 -1.42 -10.17
N GLN A 170 -12.66 -0.35 -10.65
CA GLN A 170 -13.39 -0.34 -11.91
C GLN A 170 -12.45 -0.61 -13.10
N MET A 171 -11.26 -0.02 -13.11
CA MET A 171 -10.25 -0.27 -14.12
C MET A 171 -9.84 -1.75 -14.16
N LEU A 172 -9.56 -2.35 -13.00
CA LEU A 172 -9.24 -3.79 -12.94
C LEU A 172 -10.40 -4.65 -13.47
N MET A 173 -11.64 -4.34 -13.10
CA MET A 173 -12.82 -5.07 -13.57
C MET A 173 -13.05 -4.88 -15.08
N ASN A 174 -12.74 -3.71 -15.63
CA ASN A 174 -12.85 -3.47 -17.07
C ASN A 174 -11.80 -4.29 -17.86
N ILE A 175 -10.62 -4.51 -17.29
CA ILE A 175 -9.53 -5.27 -17.92
C ILE A 175 -9.74 -6.78 -17.76
N GLY A 176 -9.98 -7.27 -16.55
CA GLY A 176 -10.02 -8.70 -16.23
C GLY A 176 -11.42 -9.27 -15.97
N GLY A 177 -12.48 -8.48 -16.14
CA GLY A 177 -13.85 -8.88 -15.82
C GLY A 177 -14.18 -8.83 -14.32
N SER A 178 -15.38 -9.29 -13.95
CA SER A 178 -15.89 -9.23 -12.57
C SER A 178 -15.07 -10.03 -11.55
N ASN A 179 -14.22 -10.95 -12.02
CA ASN A 179 -13.35 -11.77 -11.17
C ASN A 179 -11.93 -11.18 -11.02
N ALA A 180 -11.64 -10.02 -11.62
CA ALA A 180 -10.33 -9.38 -11.53
C ALA A 180 -9.99 -8.84 -10.13
N VAL A 181 -10.99 -8.72 -9.25
CA VAL A 181 -10.87 -8.12 -7.92
C VAL A 181 -11.53 -9.03 -6.90
N HIS A 182 -10.78 -9.38 -5.86
CA HIS A 182 -11.24 -10.18 -4.75
C HIS A 182 -11.12 -9.40 -3.44
N ARG A 183 -12.20 -9.38 -2.67
CA ARG A 183 -12.23 -8.85 -1.32
C ARG A 183 -12.41 -10.01 -0.33
N ILE A 184 -11.51 -10.15 0.62
CA ILE A 184 -11.62 -11.17 1.68
C ILE A 184 -11.54 -10.51 3.05
N ASP A 185 -12.29 -11.03 4.03
CA ASP A 185 -12.19 -10.64 5.43
C ASP A 185 -11.61 -11.78 6.28
N TRP A 186 -10.90 -11.42 7.36
CA TRP A 186 -10.44 -12.38 8.36
C TRP A 186 -10.30 -11.74 9.74
N TRP A 187 -10.02 -12.58 10.74
CA TRP A 187 -9.72 -12.16 12.10
C TRP A 187 -8.23 -12.33 12.39
N MET A 188 -7.54 -11.27 12.79
CA MET A 188 -6.11 -11.32 13.13
C MET A 188 -5.81 -12.27 14.30
N ALA A 189 -6.79 -12.47 15.19
CA ALA A 189 -6.69 -13.44 16.28
C ALA A 189 -6.48 -14.89 15.78
N LEU A 190 -6.99 -15.26 14.61
CA LEU A 190 -6.78 -16.59 14.02
C LEU A 190 -5.34 -16.80 13.54
N TYR A 191 -4.57 -15.71 13.41
CA TYR A 191 -3.15 -15.72 13.08
C TYR A 191 -2.25 -15.53 14.31
N GLY A 192 -2.81 -15.56 15.52
CA GLY A 192 -2.08 -15.32 16.77
C GLY A 192 -2.05 -13.85 17.21
N GLY A 193 -2.85 -12.98 16.58
CA GLY A 193 -2.99 -11.59 17.03
C GLY A 193 -3.59 -11.49 18.45
N PRO A 194 -3.18 -10.50 19.26
CA PRO A 194 -3.61 -10.38 20.66
C PRO A 194 -5.07 -9.90 20.82
N THR A 195 -5.68 -9.40 19.75
CA THR A 195 -7.04 -8.84 19.76
C THR A 195 -7.85 -9.42 18.60
N PRO A 196 -9.20 -9.47 18.70
CA PRO A 196 -10.05 -9.98 17.64
C PRO A 196 -10.26 -8.87 16.59
N LYS A 197 -9.19 -8.27 16.06
CA LYS A 197 -9.32 -7.22 15.06
C LYS A 197 -9.71 -7.87 13.74
N ARG A 198 -10.81 -7.41 13.16
CA ARG A 198 -11.26 -7.83 11.83
C ARG A 198 -10.61 -6.96 10.77
N HIS A 199 -10.08 -7.60 9.74
CA HIS A 199 -9.39 -6.98 8.62
C HIS A 199 -10.05 -7.42 7.32
N PHE A 200 -9.84 -6.65 6.25
CA PHE A 200 -10.08 -7.09 4.88
C PHE A 200 -8.88 -6.80 3.99
N CYS A 201 -8.82 -7.47 2.85
CA CYS A 201 -7.85 -7.19 1.79
C CYS A 201 -8.53 -7.20 0.43
N TYR A 202 -8.15 -6.24 -0.41
CA TYR A 202 -8.38 -6.29 -1.84
C TYR A 202 -7.16 -6.88 -2.54
N SER A 203 -7.37 -7.81 -3.46
CA SER A 203 -6.33 -8.40 -4.28
C SER A 203 -6.83 -8.66 -5.69
N ASN A 204 -5.92 -8.65 -6.67
CA ASN A 204 -6.19 -9.11 -8.02
C ASN A 204 -6.00 -10.64 -8.18
N SER A 205 -5.83 -11.39 -7.10
CA SER A 205 -5.71 -12.85 -7.12
C SER A 205 -6.72 -13.55 -6.21
N PRO A 206 -7.42 -14.59 -6.68
CA PRO A 206 -8.36 -15.35 -5.87
C PRO A 206 -7.65 -16.17 -4.78
N GLY A 207 -6.33 -16.37 -4.90
CA GLY A 207 -5.51 -17.00 -3.85
C GLY A 207 -5.63 -16.30 -2.50
N ILE A 208 -6.02 -15.01 -2.48
CA ILE A 208 -6.25 -14.25 -1.25
C ILE A 208 -7.36 -14.86 -0.37
N ALA A 209 -8.31 -15.60 -0.95
CA ALA A 209 -9.41 -16.23 -0.22
C ALA A 209 -8.91 -17.16 0.90
N ARG A 210 -7.69 -17.71 0.75
CA ARG A 210 -7.04 -18.56 1.74
C ARG A 210 -6.70 -17.83 3.06
N LEU A 211 -6.76 -16.50 3.09
CA LEU A 211 -6.60 -15.73 4.33
C LEU A 211 -7.82 -15.82 5.26
N ASN A 212 -8.97 -16.25 4.77
CA ASN A 212 -10.14 -16.44 5.62
C ASN A 212 -10.09 -17.84 6.28
N LEU A 213 -9.69 -17.87 7.55
CA LEU A 213 -9.67 -19.09 8.38
C LEU A 213 -11.03 -19.39 9.03
N GLY A 214 -12.10 -18.69 8.63
CA GLY A 214 -13.45 -18.87 9.12
C GLY A 214 -13.82 -17.93 10.27
N GLN A 215 -14.91 -18.29 10.96
CA GLN A 215 -15.44 -17.49 12.06
C GLN A 215 -14.58 -17.66 13.33
N LEU A 216 -14.34 -16.55 14.03
CA LEU A 216 -13.70 -16.57 15.32
C LEU A 216 -14.65 -17.17 16.38
N ARG A 217 -14.37 -18.40 16.82
CA ARG A 217 -15.17 -19.13 17.83
C ARG A 217 -14.61 -18.93 19.23
N SER A 218 -15.48 -18.99 20.24
CA SER A 218 -15.12 -18.99 21.68
C SER A 218 -14.25 -17.82 22.18
N TRP A 219 -14.11 -16.74 21.40
CA TRP A 219 -13.31 -15.59 21.82
C TRP A 219 -13.88 -14.92 23.09
N THR A 220 -15.21 -14.75 23.15
CA THR A 220 -15.87 -14.21 24.34
C THR A 220 -15.62 -15.06 25.58
N GLN A 221 -15.63 -16.39 25.44
CA GLN A 221 -15.32 -17.31 26.54
C GLN A 221 -13.86 -17.19 26.98
N LYS A 222 -12.92 -17.15 26.02
CA LYS A 222 -11.48 -16.92 26.28
C LYS A 222 -11.26 -15.61 27.04
N ILE A 223 -11.91 -14.53 26.60
CA ILE A 223 -11.79 -13.22 27.22
C ILE A 223 -12.37 -13.22 28.64
N ARG A 224 -13.55 -13.84 28.85
CA ARG A 224 -14.12 -13.98 30.19
C ARG A 224 -13.22 -14.79 31.13
N ALA A 225 -12.60 -15.84 30.62
CA ALA A 225 -11.66 -16.66 31.39
C ALA A 225 -10.41 -15.87 31.80
N VAL A 226 -9.84 -15.07 30.89
CA VAL A 226 -8.71 -14.18 31.20
C VAL A 226 -9.12 -13.11 32.21
N ASP A 227 -10.27 -12.48 32.03
CA ASP A 227 -10.79 -11.46 32.96
C ASP A 227 -11.04 -12.08 34.36
N ALA A 228 -11.62 -13.29 34.43
CA ALA A 228 -11.86 -14.01 35.68
C ALA A 228 -10.56 -14.44 36.39
N ALA A 229 -9.51 -14.72 35.63
CA ALA A 229 -8.18 -15.05 36.16
C ALA A 229 -7.36 -13.81 36.55
N GLY A 230 -7.91 -12.59 36.39
CA GLY A 230 -7.16 -11.35 36.64
C GLY A 230 -6.02 -11.11 35.64
N GLY A 231 -6.05 -11.76 34.47
CA GLY A 231 -5.01 -11.64 33.46
C GLY A 231 -5.04 -10.28 32.77
N ASP A 232 -3.85 -9.72 32.49
CA ASP A 232 -3.72 -8.51 31.70
C ASP A 232 -4.04 -8.80 30.23
N ARG A 233 -5.08 -8.15 29.71
CA ARG A 233 -5.42 -8.17 28.29
C ARG A 233 -5.05 -6.85 27.61
N VAL A 234 -4.67 -6.94 26.34
CA VAL A 234 -4.43 -5.77 25.50
C VAL A 234 -5.74 -5.01 25.30
N ARG A 235 -5.84 -3.83 25.91
CA ARG A 235 -6.94 -2.88 25.68
C ARG A 235 -6.53 -1.91 24.58
N THR A 236 -7.33 -1.84 23.53
CA THR A 236 -7.10 -0.94 22.39
C THR A 236 -7.93 0.33 22.46
N VAL A 237 -9.01 0.33 23.26
CA VAL A 237 -9.91 1.47 23.43
C VAL A 237 -10.12 1.75 24.91
N GLN A 238 -10.01 3.02 25.30
CA GLN A 238 -10.42 3.53 26.60
C GLN A 238 -11.75 4.28 26.44
N LYS A 239 -12.76 3.87 27.22
CA LYS A 239 -14.03 4.57 27.33
C LYS A 239 -13.97 5.59 28.46
N TYR A 240 -14.53 6.78 28.28
CA TYR A 240 -14.59 7.82 29.31
C TYR A 240 -15.83 8.69 29.12
N HIS A 241 -16.30 9.38 30.16
CA HIS A 241 -17.35 10.39 30.03
C HIS A 241 -16.69 11.77 29.88
N ASP A 242 -17.15 12.58 28.93
CA ASP A 242 -16.67 13.97 28.77
C ASP A 242 -17.28 14.91 29.83
N LYS A 243 -16.91 16.19 29.79
CA LYS A 243 -17.42 17.21 30.71
C LYS A 243 -18.95 17.38 30.64
N GLN A 244 -19.58 16.92 29.57
CA GLN A 244 -21.02 16.97 29.34
C GLN A 244 -21.69 15.62 29.69
N GLY A 245 -20.97 14.69 30.34
CA GLY A 245 -21.47 13.38 30.74
C GLY A 245 -21.63 12.39 29.58
N ARG A 246 -21.20 12.73 28.36
CA ARG A 246 -21.38 11.88 27.18
C ARG A 246 -20.29 10.82 27.12
N LEU A 247 -20.66 9.59 26.79
CA LEU A 247 -19.71 8.50 26.60
C LEU A 247 -18.85 8.74 25.34
N ARG A 248 -17.53 8.80 25.54
CA ARG A 248 -16.49 8.98 24.52
C ARG A 248 -15.51 7.83 24.53
N TYR A 249 -14.72 7.76 23.47
CA TYR A 249 -13.75 6.70 23.22
C TYR A 249 -12.44 7.34 22.77
N LYS A 250 -11.31 6.80 23.23
CA LYS A 250 -9.97 7.12 22.69
C LYS A 250 -9.13 5.85 22.58
N GLY A 251 -8.09 5.89 21.75
CA GLY A 251 -7.11 4.80 21.67
C GLY A 251 -6.43 4.60 23.03
N ALA A 252 -6.30 3.34 23.45
CA ALA A 252 -5.51 2.96 24.62
C ALA A 252 -4.07 2.60 24.21
N ALA A 253 -3.16 2.47 25.19
CA ALA A 253 -1.75 2.18 24.93
C ALA A 253 -1.52 0.89 24.10
N GLY A 254 -2.43 -0.08 24.20
CA GLY A 254 -2.40 -1.32 23.42
C GLY A 254 -2.80 -1.19 21.95
N LEU A 255 -3.32 -0.03 21.51
CA LEU A 255 -3.79 0.17 20.14
C LEU A 255 -2.64 0.07 19.13
N LYS A 256 -1.59 0.89 19.28
CA LYS A 256 -0.46 0.92 18.34
C LYS A 256 0.29 -0.41 18.25
N PRO A 257 0.59 -1.12 19.37
CA PRO A 257 1.17 -2.46 19.29
C PRO A 257 0.27 -3.48 18.57
N SER A 258 -1.05 -3.33 18.63
CA SER A 258 -2.00 -4.21 17.95
C SER A 258 -2.07 -4.01 16.43
N GLU A 259 -1.38 -3.00 15.89
CA GLU A 259 -1.27 -2.76 14.45
C GLU A 259 -0.22 -3.66 13.79
N ASN A 260 0.65 -4.32 14.56
CA ASN A 260 1.66 -5.21 14.00
C ASN A 260 1.03 -6.54 13.53
N TYR A 261 1.43 -7.01 12.35
CA TYR A 261 1.09 -8.35 11.89
C TYR A 261 1.63 -9.41 12.85
N PRO A 262 0.84 -10.43 13.24
CA PRO A 262 1.37 -11.55 13.97
C PRO A 262 2.19 -12.44 13.02
N PRO A 263 3.23 -13.15 13.49
CA PRO A 263 4.05 -14.02 12.64
C PRO A 263 3.25 -15.04 11.84
N GLY A 264 2.17 -15.59 12.44
CA GLY A 264 1.27 -16.54 11.77
C GLY A 264 0.59 -15.98 10.51
N PHE A 265 0.43 -14.66 10.41
CA PHE A 265 -0.09 -14.01 9.20
C PHE A 265 0.95 -14.02 8.08
N GLY A 266 2.19 -13.65 8.38
CA GLY A 266 3.31 -13.72 7.43
C GLY A 266 3.55 -15.15 6.94
N GLU A 267 3.53 -16.11 7.86
CA GLU A 267 3.65 -17.53 7.56
C GLU A 267 2.54 -18.02 6.60
N LYS A 268 1.31 -17.54 6.79
CA LYS A 268 0.21 -17.87 5.89
C LYS A 268 0.42 -17.27 4.50
N LEU A 269 0.89 -16.04 4.41
CA LEU A 269 1.17 -15.38 3.13
C LEU A 269 2.24 -16.13 2.33
N VAL A 270 3.31 -16.59 2.99
CA VAL A 270 4.32 -17.45 2.36
C VAL A 270 3.69 -18.71 1.78
N LYS A 271 2.84 -19.40 2.55
CA LYS A 271 2.17 -20.63 2.11
C LYS A 271 1.28 -20.45 0.88
N ILE A 272 0.71 -19.26 0.70
CA ILE A 272 -0.20 -18.98 -0.41
C ILE A 272 0.47 -18.17 -1.53
N PHE A 273 1.76 -17.86 -1.40
CA PHE A 273 2.49 -17.01 -2.35
C PHE A 273 2.38 -17.52 -3.79
N GLN A 274 2.58 -18.83 -4.00
CA GLN A 274 2.49 -19.40 -5.34
C GLN A 274 1.08 -19.30 -5.92
N GLU A 275 0.04 -19.54 -5.12
CA GLU A 275 -1.37 -19.34 -5.54
C GLU A 275 -1.62 -17.87 -5.89
N LEU A 276 -1.08 -16.93 -5.10
CA LEU A 276 -1.25 -15.49 -5.35
C LEU A 276 -0.72 -15.10 -6.74
N ILE A 277 0.53 -15.45 -7.06
CA ILE A 277 1.18 -15.03 -8.31
C ILE A 277 0.68 -15.78 -9.54
N THR A 278 0.22 -17.03 -9.40
CA THR A 278 -0.24 -17.85 -10.52
C THR A 278 -1.70 -17.59 -10.88
N LEU A 279 -2.56 -17.30 -9.90
CA LEU A 279 -3.99 -17.14 -10.12
C LEU A 279 -4.42 -15.68 -10.38
N LYS A 280 -3.48 -14.72 -10.34
CA LYS A 280 -3.80 -13.30 -10.51
C LYS A 280 -4.44 -12.99 -11.87
N GLN A 281 -5.33 -12.00 -11.86
CA GLN A 281 -6.13 -11.53 -12.99
C GLN A 281 -6.07 -10.00 -13.08
N GLY A 282 -6.79 -9.41 -14.04
CA GLY A 282 -6.85 -7.95 -14.21
C GLY A 282 -5.55 -7.32 -14.73
N MET A 283 -4.67 -8.13 -15.32
CA MET A 283 -3.41 -7.69 -15.90
C MET A 283 -3.68 -7.09 -17.28
N PRO A 284 -3.19 -5.87 -17.59
CA PRO A 284 -3.34 -5.31 -18.93
C PRO A 284 -2.60 -6.19 -19.94
N THR A 285 -3.26 -6.54 -21.03
CA THR A 285 -2.61 -7.18 -22.17
C THR A 285 -1.83 -6.14 -22.95
N LEU A 286 -0.55 -6.40 -23.21
CA LEU A 286 0.21 -5.56 -24.12
C LEU A 286 -0.32 -5.74 -25.56
N PRO A 287 -0.39 -4.67 -26.36
CA PRO A 287 -0.72 -4.79 -27.78
C PRO A 287 0.34 -5.63 -28.52
N ASP A 288 -0.05 -6.27 -29.62
CA ASP A 288 0.84 -7.04 -30.49
C ASP A 288 0.76 -6.46 -31.93
N PRO A 289 1.86 -5.86 -32.45
CA PRO A 289 3.15 -5.66 -31.80
C PRO A 289 3.10 -4.61 -30.69
N VAL A 290 3.99 -4.74 -29.71
CA VAL A 290 4.20 -3.70 -28.69
C VAL A 290 4.74 -2.45 -29.39
N PRO A 291 4.10 -1.27 -29.24
CA PRO A 291 4.55 -0.05 -29.89
C PRO A 291 5.91 0.38 -29.36
N ASP A 292 6.66 1.13 -30.17
CA ASP A 292 7.89 1.78 -29.70
C ASP A 292 7.57 2.67 -28.48
N ALA A 293 8.41 2.59 -27.46
CA ALA A 293 8.18 3.29 -26.20
C ALA A 293 8.10 4.82 -26.38
N LYS A 294 8.88 5.39 -27.32
CA LYS A 294 8.88 6.84 -27.59
C LYS A 294 7.63 7.26 -28.34
N ASP A 295 7.23 6.48 -29.34
CA ASP A 295 6.01 6.75 -30.11
C ASP A 295 4.79 6.68 -29.20
N PHE A 296 4.71 5.65 -28.36
CA PHE A 296 3.65 5.52 -27.37
C PHE A 296 3.65 6.69 -26.39
N PHE A 297 4.81 7.03 -25.79
CA PHE A 297 4.92 8.14 -24.84
C PHE A 297 4.53 9.48 -25.48
N SER A 298 4.94 9.74 -26.73
CA SER A 298 4.64 10.97 -27.46
C SER A 298 3.15 11.12 -27.78
N SER A 299 2.42 10.00 -27.87
CA SER A 299 0.98 9.99 -28.11
C SER A 299 0.12 10.25 -26.86
N MET A 300 0.73 10.22 -25.67
CA MET A 300 0.00 10.35 -24.42
C MET A 300 -0.37 11.80 -24.11
N SER A 301 -1.58 11.97 -23.55
CA SER A 301 -2.00 13.24 -22.96
C SER A 301 -1.41 13.44 -21.56
N TYR A 302 -1.19 14.70 -21.19
CA TYR A 302 -0.78 15.16 -19.86
C TYR A 302 -1.95 15.78 -19.06
N ASP A 303 -3.20 15.51 -19.43
CA ASP A 303 -4.37 16.17 -18.82
C ASP A 303 -4.63 15.73 -17.36
N ASP A 304 -4.47 14.43 -17.03
CA ASP A 304 -4.60 13.95 -15.64
C ASP A 304 -3.23 13.87 -14.96
N ASN A 305 -2.88 14.95 -14.29
CA ASN A 305 -1.65 15.06 -13.50
C ASN A 305 -1.74 14.45 -12.11
N TRP A 306 -2.85 13.77 -11.75
CA TRP A 306 -3.05 13.19 -10.41
C TRP A 306 -2.73 14.18 -9.30
N GLN A 307 -3.37 15.36 -9.35
CA GLN A 307 -3.11 16.47 -8.43
C GLN A 307 -3.23 16.05 -6.96
N ASP A 308 -4.16 15.14 -6.67
CA ASP A 308 -4.39 14.58 -5.34
C ASP A 308 -3.25 13.68 -4.84
N ALA A 309 -2.42 13.12 -5.73
CA ALA A 309 -1.18 12.43 -5.39
C ALA A 309 0.08 13.32 -5.47
N ASP A 310 -0.08 14.58 -5.87
CA ASP A 310 1.00 15.56 -6.11
C ASP A 310 2.15 14.99 -6.96
N VAL A 311 1.80 14.38 -8.09
CA VAL A 311 2.79 13.73 -8.98
C VAL A 311 3.73 14.76 -9.63
N VAL A 312 3.24 15.99 -9.86
CA VAL A 312 4.06 17.07 -10.43
C VAL A 312 5.24 17.41 -9.51
N SER A 313 5.03 17.51 -8.20
CA SER A 313 6.13 17.73 -7.25
C SER A 313 7.17 16.60 -7.30
N VAL A 314 6.71 15.34 -7.33
CA VAL A 314 7.61 14.17 -7.47
C VAL A 314 8.44 14.24 -8.75
N VAL A 315 7.81 14.62 -9.87
CA VAL A 315 8.52 14.78 -11.15
C VAL A 315 9.55 15.91 -11.09
N HIS A 316 9.22 17.05 -10.49
CA HIS A 316 10.18 18.14 -10.29
C HIS A 316 11.36 17.71 -9.43
N TRP A 317 11.08 16.97 -8.35
CA TRP A 317 12.11 16.42 -7.48
C TRP A 317 13.04 15.46 -8.23
N LEU A 318 12.49 14.52 -9.01
CA LEU A 318 13.28 13.59 -9.84
C LEU A 318 14.12 14.34 -10.88
N ARG A 319 13.55 15.36 -11.55
CA ARG A 319 14.25 16.23 -12.52
C ARG A 319 15.42 17.00 -11.91
N GLY A 320 15.31 17.38 -10.64
CA GLY A 320 16.38 18.06 -9.90
C GLY A 320 17.50 17.13 -9.41
N GLY A 321 17.38 15.81 -9.60
CA GLY A 321 18.39 14.83 -9.21
C GLY A 321 19.71 15.04 -9.95
N ARG A 322 20.83 15.08 -9.23
CA ARG A 322 22.17 15.27 -9.83
C ARG A 322 22.60 14.10 -10.71
N ASP A 323 22.10 12.92 -10.40
CA ASP A 323 22.45 11.67 -11.09
C ASP A 323 21.50 11.35 -12.26
N LEU A 324 20.52 12.23 -12.54
CA LEU A 324 19.57 12.04 -13.63
C LEU A 324 20.24 12.15 -15.00
N ALA A 325 20.25 11.03 -15.72
CA ALA A 325 20.81 10.91 -17.06
C ALA A 325 19.71 10.61 -18.08
N ILE A 326 18.97 11.65 -18.50
CA ILE A 326 17.95 11.52 -19.57
C ILE A 326 18.67 11.30 -20.91
N PRO A 327 18.36 10.22 -21.67
CA PRO A 327 18.89 10.03 -23.01
C PRO A 327 18.46 11.15 -23.96
N GLU A 328 19.33 11.53 -24.90
CA GLU A 328 19.14 12.73 -25.73
C GLU A 328 17.86 12.66 -26.57
N GLU A 329 17.52 11.47 -27.08
CA GLU A 329 16.32 11.21 -27.86
C GLU A 329 15.01 11.37 -27.07
N TRP A 330 15.07 11.32 -25.72
CA TRP A 330 13.91 11.51 -24.85
C TRP A 330 13.72 12.96 -24.42
N ARG A 331 14.77 13.79 -24.40
CA ARG A 331 14.71 15.17 -23.88
C ARG A 331 13.63 16.01 -24.56
N LYS A 332 13.48 15.85 -25.88
CA LYS A 332 12.49 16.59 -26.70
C LYS A 332 11.05 16.15 -26.47
N LEU A 333 10.84 14.97 -25.89
CA LEU A 333 9.52 14.41 -25.61
C LEU A 333 9.02 14.85 -24.23
N LEU A 334 9.90 15.32 -23.37
CA LEU A 334 9.54 15.73 -22.02
C LEU A 334 8.88 17.11 -22.03
N PRO A 335 7.78 17.31 -21.29
CA PRO A 335 7.14 18.61 -21.21
C PRO A 335 8.05 19.60 -20.50
N GLU A 336 8.24 20.77 -21.12
CA GLU A 336 9.03 21.87 -20.54
C GLU A 336 8.37 22.43 -19.27
N LYS A 337 7.03 22.42 -19.22
CA LYS A 337 6.20 22.87 -18.10
C LYS A 337 5.18 21.79 -17.74
N LEU A 338 4.98 21.59 -16.44
CA LEU A 338 4.06 20.63 -15.85
C LEU A 338 3.07 21.31 -14.92
#